data_AF-A0A1W1HW18-F1
#
_entry.id   AF-A0A1W1HW18-F1
#
_cell.length_a   1.000
_cell.length_b   1.000
_cell.length_c   1.000
_cell.angle_alpha   90.00
_cell.angle_beta   90.00
_cell.angle_gamma   90.00
#
_symmetry.space_group_name_H-M   'P 1'
#
loop_
_entity.id
_entity.type
_entity.pdbx_description
1 polymer ?
#
loop_
_entity_poly.entity_id
_entity_poly.type
_entity_poly.pdbx_seq_one_letter_code
_entity_poly.pdbx_strand_id
1 'polypeptide(L)'
;MVTGPCSEEPLEEPGSFRERLSLLEAAIPYAATEAQPLLRHIYRSTRRLHDQLQRIDPTPPLPRSVVSEVRCFDCGTTKMESFHTSTQGGYHLCPSCFQQRLRTGRARTAH
;
A
#
# COMPACT_ATOMS: atom_id res chain seq x y z
N MET A 1 0.35 35.88 47.06
CA MET A 1 0.11 36.18 45.63
C MET A 1 1.44 36.58 45.01
N VAL A 2 2.04 35.72 44.19
CA VAL A 2 3.23 36.02 43.38
C VAL A 2 2.92 35.47 41.99
N THR A 3 2.61 36.37 41.07
CA THR A 3 2.48 36.08 39.64
C THR A 3 3.89 36.05 39.04
N GLY A 4 4.45 34.86 38.90
CA GLY A 4 5.56 34.65 37.97
C GLY A 4 4.97 34.46 36.57
N PRO A 5 5.51 35.10 35.52
CA PRO A 5 5.04 34.84 34.16
C PRO A 5 5.40 33.39 33.84
N CYS A 6 4.38 32.55 33.61
CA CYS A 6 4.58 31.32 32.87
C CYS A 6 5.15 31.72 31.51
N SER A 7 6.46 31.54 31.33
CA SER A 7 7.04 31.51 30.01
C SER A 7 6.40 30.34 29.27
N GLU A 8 5.37 30.67 28.49
CA GLU A 8 4.89 29.83 27.41
C GLU A 8 6.04 29.77 26.40
N GLU A 9 6.98 28.84 26.59
CA GLU A 9 7.90 28.48 25.52
C GLU A 9 7.01 28.03 24.35
N PRO A 10 7.16 28.62 23.16
CA PRO A 10 6.40 28.18 22.01
C PRO A 10 6.75 26.71 21.78
N LEU A 11 5.75 25.84 21.89
CA LEU A 11 5.82 24.46 21.39
C LEU A 11 6.10 24.56 19.89
N GLU A 12 7.38 24.61 19.51
CA GLU A 12 7.79 24.53 18.13
C GLU A 12 7.17 23.25 17.56
N GLU A 13 6.30 23.43 16.57
CA GLU A 13 5.65 22.31 15.92
C GLU A 13 6.70 21.30 15.49
N PRO A 14 6.46 19.99 15.69
CA PRO A 14 7.33 18.98 15.14
C PRO A 14 7.53 19.14 13.64
N GLY A 15 8.63 19.76 13.24
CA GLY A 15 9.15 19.63 11.87
C GLY A 15 9.24 18.14 11.49
N SER A 16 9.32 17.86 10.19
CA SER A 16 9.28 16.48 9.70
C SER A 16 10.34 15.62 10.41
N PHE A 17 10.08 14.30 10.57
CA PHE A 17 11.05 13.41 11.22
C PHE A 17 12.47 13.55 10.62
N ARG A 18 12.55 13.76 9.30
CA ARG A 18 13.80 13.99 8.57
C ARG A 18 14.48 15.30 8.96
N GLU A 19 13.74 16.38 9.18
CA GLU A 19 14.27 17.65 9.67
C GLU A 19 14.84 17.49 11.08
N ARG A 20 14.10 16.87 12.00
CA ARG A 20 14.56 16.61 13.37
C ARG A 20 15.81 15.73 13.41
N LEU A 21 15.87 14.71 12.55
CA LEU A 21 17.03 13.83 12.45
C LEU A 21 18.24 14.57 11.89
N SER A 22 18.04 15.47 10.91
CA SER A 22 19.10 16.34 10.36
C SER A 22 19.61 17.34 11.40
N LEU A 23 18.72 17.92 12.20
CA LEU A 23 19.08 18.80 13.31
C LEU A 23 19.92 18.08 14.36
N LEU A 24 19.52 16.87 14.75
CA LEU A 24 20.31 16.04 15.66
C LEU A 24 21.70 15.75 15.09
N GLU A 25 21.81 15.38 13.80
CA GLU A 25 23.10 15.12 13.15
C GLU A 25 24.02 16.34 13.17
N ALA A 26 23.47 17.52 12.87
CA ALA A 26 24.22 18.79 12.87
C ALA A 26 24.64 19.23 14.28
N ALA A 27 23.87 18.89 15.32
CA ALA A 27 24.17 19.27 16.71
C ALA A 27 25.26 18.39 17.37
N ILE A 28 25.45 17.14 16.91
CA ILE A 28 26.40 16.19 17.49
C ILE A 28 27.84 16.74 17.65
N PRO A 29 28.46 17.41 16.66
CA PRO A 29 29.82 17.92 16.78
C PRO A 29 29.98 19.00 17.87
N TYR A 30 28.90 19.70 18.20
CA TYR A 30 28.88 20.78 19.19
C TYR A 30 28.45 20.29 20.59
N ALA A 31 28.02 19.03 20.71
CA ALA A 31 27.67 18.44 21.99
C ALA A 31 28.92 18.11 22.83
N ALA A 32 28.73 17.95 24.15
CA ALA A 32 29.77 17.51 25.07
C ALA A 32 30.47 16.24 24.55
N THR A 33 31.80 16.22 24.55
CA THR A 33 32.62 15.19 23.89
C THR A 33 32.29 13.77 24.36
N GLU A 34 31.95 13.62 25.64
CA GLU A 34 31.54 12.35 26.25
C GLU A 34 30.17 11.85 25.76
N ALA A 35 29.28 12.77 25.38
CA ALA A 35 27.94 12.45 24.89
C ALA A 35 27.92 12.17 23.37
N GLN A 36 28.90 12.66 22.60
CA GLN A 36 28.93 12.50 21.14
C GLN A 36 28.83 11.03 20.66
N PRO A 37 29.51 10.04 21.27
CA PRO A 37 29.38 8.64 20.88
C PRO A 37 27.96 8.11 21.06
N LEU A 38 27.32 8.46 22.18
CA LEU A 38 25.95 8.06 22.48
C LEU A 38 24.96 8.71 21.51
N LEU A 39 25.10 10.01 21.26
CA LEU A 39 24.24 10.74 20.31
C LEU A 39 24.39 10.22 18.88
N ARG A 40 25.61 9.88 18.44
CA ARG A 40 25.83 9.19 17.15
C ARG A 40 25.14 7.84 17.10
N HIS A 41 25.17 7.08 18.18
CA HIS A 41 24.51 5.78 18.25
C HIS A 41 22.98 5.93 18.16
N ILE A 42 22.41 6.90 18.87
CA ILE A 42 20.99 7.24 18.81
C ILE A 42 20.61 7.64 17.38
N TYR A 43 21.31 8.60 16.77
CA TYR A 43 21.06 9.03 15.40
C TYR A 43 21.00 7.84 14.43
N ARG A 44 22.02 6.96 14.45
CA ARG A 44 22.09 5.80 13.56
C ARG A 44 20.94 4.82 13.78
N SER A 45 20.62 4.55 15.04
CA SER A 45 19.57 3.61 15.42
C SER A 45 18.20 4.12 15.00
N THR A 46 17.90 5.39 15.28
CA THR A 46 16.63 6.02 14.91
C THR A 46 16.47 6.11 13.40
N ARG A 47 17.54 6.46 12.65
CA ARG A 47 17.53 6.45 11.18
C ARG A 47 17.21 5.06 10.63
N ARG A 48 17.89 4.02 11.13
CA ARG A 48 17.67 2.64 10.70
C ARG A 48 16.23 2.19 10.97
N LEU A 49 15.69 2.51 12.14
CA LEU A 49 14.31 2.18 12.50
C LEU A 49 13.32 2.86 11.55
N HIS A 50 13.53 4.13 11.23
CA HIS A 50 12.70 4.85 10.28
C HIS A 50 12.71 4.20 8.90
N ASP A 51 13.90 3.86 8.39
CA ASP A 51 14.04 3.17 7.10
C ASP A 51 13.34 1.80 7.10
N GLN A 52 13.30 1.10 8.24
CA GLN A 52 12.57 -0.15 8.39
C GLN A 52 11.05 0.06 8.40
N LEU A 53 10.57 1.10 9.09
CA LEU A 53 9.14 1.44 9.12
C LEU A 53 8.62 1.84 7.73
N GLN A 54 9.41 2.56 6.94
CA GLN A 54 9.04 2.92 5.57
C GLN A 54 8.92 1.72 4.62
N ARG A 55 9.53 0.59 4.96
CA ARG A 55 9.45 -0.66 4.18
C ARG A 55 8.26 -1.53 4.55
N ILE A 56 7.56 -1.21 5.63
CA ILE A 56 6.31 -1.89 5.97
C ILE A 56 5.30 -1.48 4.92
N ASP A 57 4.89 -2.43 4.08
CA ASP A 57 3.80 -2.21 3.14
C ASP A 57 2.51 -1.98 3.96
N PRO A 58 1.94 -0.76 3.93
CA PRO A 58 0.70 -0.48 4.65
C PRO A 58 -0.52 -1.06 3.93
N THR A 59 -0.34 -1.64 2.73
CA THR A 59 -1.43 -2.20 1.95
C THR A 59 -2.05 -3.36 2.72
N PRO A 60 -3.31 -3.23 3.17
CA PRO A 60 -3.98 -4.34 3.81
C PRO A 60 -4.07 -5.50 2.82
N PRO A 61 -3.88 -6.76 3.26
CA PRO A 61 -4.07 -7.90 2.39
C PRO A 61 -5.50 -7.84 1.85
N LEU A 62 -5.64 -7.77 0.52
CA LEU A 62 -6.95 -7.78 -0.12
C LEU A 62 -7.72 -9.01 0.37
N PRO A 63 -8.99 -8.87 0.77
CA PRO A 63 -9.79 -10.02 1.14
C PRO A 63 -9.82 -10.99 -0.04
N ARG A 64 -9.60 -12.28 0.24
CA ARG A 64 -9.60 -13.38 -0.75
C ARG A 64 -10.92 -13.50 -1.55
N SER A 65 -11.91 -12.65 -1.27
CA SER A 65 -13.25 -12.62 -1.87
C SER A 65 -13.40 -11.68 -3.07
N VAL A 66 -12.35 -10.98 -3.53
CA VAL A 66 -12.37 -10.27 -4.82
C VAL A 66 -11.70 -11.12 -5.91
N VAL A 67 -11.95 -12.43 -5.89
CA VAL A 67 -11.91 -13.20 -7.13
C VAL A 67 -13.30 -12.98 -7.71
N SER A 68 -13.43 -12.12 -8.71
CA SER A 68 -14.66 -12.02 -9.49
C SER A 68 -14.92 -13.42 -10.05
N GLU A 69 -15.83 -14.17 -9.44
CA GLU A 69 -16.23 -15.48 -9.97
C GLU A 69 -16.73 -15.25 -11.39
N VAL A 70 -15.97 -15.77 -12.35
CA VAL A 70 -16.36 -15.69 -13.75
C VAL A 70 -17.62 -16.55 -13.89
N ARG A 71 -18.75 -15.90 -14.20
CA ARG A 71 -20.01 -16.58 -14.49
C ARG A 71 -20.29 -16.57 -15.97
N CYS A 72 -20.88 -17.66 -16.47
CA CYS A 72 -21.42 -17.68 -17.81
C CYS A 72 -22.56 -16.66 -17.93
N PHE A 73 -22.52 -15.81 -18.95
CA PHE A 73 -23.57 -14.82 -19.22
C PHE A 73 -24.93 -15.47 -19.50
N ASP A 74 -24.96 -16.58 -20.24
CA ASP A 74 -26.20 -17.24 -20.64
C ASP A 74 -26.84 -18.09 -19.54
N CYS A 75 -26.07 -19.00 -18.92
CA CYS A 75 -26.62 -19.95 -17.95
C CYS A 75 -26.25 -19.66 -16.49
N GLY A 76 -25.44 -18.63 -16.23
CA GLY A 76 -25.04 -18.25 -14.86
C GLY A 76 -24.06 -19.19 -14.16
N THR A 77 -23.63 -20.28 -14.81
CA THR A 77 -22.71 -21.25 -14.17
C THR A 77 -21.37 -20.60 -13.82
N THR A 78 -20.90 -20.85 -12.60
CA THR A 78 -19.56 -20.51 -12.11
C THR A 78 -18.65 -21.73 -11.99
N LYS A 79 -19.22 -22.94 -12.12
CA LYS A 79 -18.52 -24.23 -11.97
C LYS A 79 -17.90 -24.71 -13.28
N MET A 80 -16.94 -23.98 -13.83
CA MET A 80 -16.23 -24.41 -15.05
C MET A 80 -14.73 -24.12 -14.93
N GLU A 81 -13.92 -25.01 -15.50
CA GLU A 81 -12.46 -24.89 -15.53
C GLU A 81 -11.99 -23.78 -16.49
N SER A 82 -12.81 -23.43 -17.48
CA SER A 82 -12.51 -22.38 -18.45
C SER A 82 -13.77 -21.72 -18.99
N PHE A 83 -13.63 -20.44 -19.38
CA PHE A 83 -14.68 -19.66 -20.03
C PHE A 83 -14.14 -19.03 -21.32
N HIS A 84 -14.99 -18.95 -22.34
CA HIS A 84 -14.72 -18.19 -23.56
C HIS A 84 -15.13 -16.73 -23.36
N THR A 85 -14.17 -15.82 -23.47
CA THR A 85 -14.42 -14.37 -23.36
C THR A 85 -14.72 -13.81 -24.75
N SER A 86 -15.90 -13.21 -24.92
CA SER A 86 -16.25 -12.52 -26.17
C SER A 86 -15.57 -11.16 -26.23
N THR A 87 -14.75 -10.93 -27.27
CA THR A 87 -14.05 -9.66 -27.48
C THR A 87 -14.99 -8.49 -27.79
N GLN A 88 -16.17 -8.76 -28.34
CA GLN A 88 -17.13 -7.71 -28.72
C GLN A 88 -18.07 -7.29 -27.59
N GLY A 89 -18.18 -8.07 -26.51
CA GLY A 89 -19.18 -7.81 -25.47
C GLY A 89 -18.68 -7.91 -24.03
N GLY A 90 -17.39 -8.23 -23.81
CA GLY A 90 -16.81 -8.28 -22.46
C GLY A 90 -17.47 -9.31 -21.53
N TYR A 91 -18.19 -10.29 -22.07
CA TYR A 91 -18.87 -11.32 -21.31
C TYR A 91 -18.20 -12.69 -21.49
N HIS A 92 -18.33 -13.52 -20.46
CA HIS A 92 -17.78 -14.87 -20.42
C HIS A 92 -18.88 -15.90 -20.70
N LEU A 93 -18.58 -16.92 -21.50
CA LEU A 93 -19.49 -18.03 -21.80
C LEU A 93 -18.83 -19.35 -21.43
N CYS A 94 -19.60 -20.27 -20.83
CA CYS A 94 -19.12 -21.64 -20.68
C CYS A 94 -19.02 -22.32 -22.07
N PRO A 95 -18.25 -23.41 -22.19
CA PRO A 95 -18.06 -24.12 -23.46
C PRO A 95 -19.38 -24.51 -24.15
N SER A 96 -20.37 -24.95 -23.39
CA SER A 96 -21.69 -25.34 -23.92
C SER A 96 -22.46 -24.15 -24.50
N CYS A 97 -22.53 -23.03 -23.80
CA CYS A 97 -23.21 -21.83 -24.28
C CYS A 97 -22.47 -21.19 -25.46
N PHE A 98 -21.13 -21.25 -25.46
CA PHE A 98 -20.34 -20.81 -26.59
C PHE A 98 -20.61 -21.64 -27.86
N GLN A 99 -20.60 -22.98 -27.75
CA GLN A 99 -20.94 -23.87 -28.87
C GLN A 99 -22.36 -23.61 -29.40
N GLN A 100 -23.32 -23.37 -28.51
CA GLN A 100 -24.69 -23.05 -28.91
C GLN A 100 -24.77 -21.73 -29.69
N ARG A 101 -24.01 -20.71 -29.27
CA ARG A 101 -23.93 -19.44 -30.00
C ARG A 101 -23.19 -19.57 -31.33
N LEU A 102 -22.20 -20.45 -31.44
CA LEU A 102 -21.56 -20.77 -32.73
C LEU A 102 -22.56 -21.38 -33.71
N ARG A 103 -23.35 -22.37 -33.27
CA ARG A 103 -24.38 -23.02 -34.11
C ARG A 103 -25.46 -22.06 -34.59
N THR A 104 -25.80 -21.07 -33.77
CA THR A 104 -26.84 -20.08 -34.08
C THR A 104 -26.30 -18.84 -34.81
N GLY A 105 -25.00 -18.79 -35.11
CA GLY A 105 -24.33 -17.66 -35.79
C GLY A 105 -24.17 -16.41 -34.92
N ARG A 106 -24.39 -16.50 -33.60
CA ARG A 106 -24.32 -15.40 -32.63
C ARG A 106 -22.96 -15.26 -31.93
N ALA A 107 -22.01 -16.13 -32.25
CA ALA A 107 -20.61 -16.03 -31.81
C ALA A 107 -19.66 -16.39 -32.97
N ARG A 108 -18.43 -15.88 -32.91
CA ARG A 108 -17.33 -16.24 -33.82
C ARG A 108 -16.10 -16.53 -32.98
N THR A 109 -15.35 -17.58 -33.33
CA THR A 109 -14.01 -17.81 -32.80
C THR A 109 -13.06 -16.78 -33.41
N ALA A 110 -12.27 -16.09 -32.59
CA ALA A 110 -11.13 -15.33 -33.10
C ALA A 110 -10.10 -16.35 -33.60
N HIS A 111 -9.74 -16.27 -34.88
CA HIS A 111 -8.70 -17.07 -35.51
C HIS A 111 -7.33 -16.42 -35.34
#